data_AF-A0A7J6N881-F1
#
_entry.id   AF-A0A7J6N881-F1
#
_cell.length_a   1.000
_cell.length_b   1.000
_cell.length_c   1.000
_cell.angle_alpha   90.00
_cell.angle_beta   90.00
_cell.angle_gamma   90.00
#
_symmetry.space_group_name_H-M   'P 1'
#
loop_
_entity.id
_entity.type
_entity.pdbx_description
1 polymer ?
#
loop_
_entity_poly.entity_id
_entity_poly.type
_entity_poly.pdbx_seq_one_letter_code
_entity_poly.pdbx_strand_id
1 'polypeptide(L)'
;KLAFAEIDATANKKMAEEYGIRGYPTLFWFVDGEKSEYDGGRTAAEIKTWCTDMTGPAVKEASSRKEAEEAAGTKPLCVYEGAETSTDFEEIASRKRSDFTFYHVATDAEKPTVTVQHKGEEPVVCDDLTFDGLKKCLDDNELPLFGVLDGESYGKYMSSGKGLVWGCFEQESSDDLERAADEYRPVMNELAKEFKDKFAFTYIDTVQFKRAIEGMFGVTELPTLAVNKKAGDKMKYLYTGEMTAPKIAEFLNGVLDGSVEPTLKSEP
;
A
#
# COMPACT_ATOMS: atom_id res chain seq x y z
N LYS A 1 12.87 -13.58 -23.39
CA LYS A 1 14.07 -14.28 -22.87
C LYS A 1 14.49 -13.54 -21.61
N LEU A 2 14.37 -14.16 -20.43
CA LEU A 2 14.79 -13.55 -19.17
C LEU A 2 16.28 -13.79 -18.94
N ALA A 3 17.02 -12.75 -18.55
CA ALA A 3 18.44 -12.84 -18.22
C ALA A 3 18.63 -12.54 -16.74
N PHE A 4 19.48 -13.31 -16.07
CA PHE A 4 19.91 -13.08 -14.70
C PHE A 4 21.37 -12.64 -14.70
N ALA A 5 21.68 -11.65 -13.87
CA ALA A 5 23.04 -11.17 -13.64
C ALA A 5 23.28 -11.00 -12.14
N GLU A 6 24.52 -11.21 -11.72
CA GLU A 6 24.98 -10.95 -10.37
C GLU A 6 26.15 -9.97 -10.43
N ILE A 7 26.21 -9.05 -9.47
CA ILE A 7 27.28 -8.07 -9.35
C ILE A 7 27.80 -8.09 -7.93
N ASP A 8 29.10 -8.34 -7.76
CA ASP A 8 29.77 -8.16 -6.48
C ASP A 8 29.88 -6.66 -6.17
N ALA A 9 28.98 -6.18 -5.32
CA ALA A 9 28.93 -4.79 -4.89
C ALA A 9 30.17 -4.36 -4.06
N THR A 10 30.90 -5.31 -3.45
CA THR A 10 32.12 -4.99 -2.69
C THR A 10 33.28 -4.61 -3.61
N ALA A 11 33.32 -5.22 -4.80
CA ALA A 11 34.25 -4.88 -5.87
C ALA A 11 33.77 -3.69 -6.72
N ASN A 12 32.46 -3.46 -6.80
CA ASN A 12 31.82 -2.44 -7.67
C ASN A 12 31.14 -1.31 -6.88
N LYS A 13 31.89 -0.68 -5.96
CA LYS A 13 31.34 0.31 -5.01
C LYS A 13 30.56 1.46 -5.66
N LYS A 14 31.06 2.02 -6.77
CA LYS A 14 30.39 3.12 -7.49
C LYS A 14 28.98 2.72 -7.95
N MET A 15 28.83 1.49 -8.46
CA MET A 15 27.55 0.96 -8.92
C MET A 15 26.62 0.67 -7.74
N ALA A 16 27.16 0.16 -6.62
CA ALA A 16 26.39 -0.05 -5.40
C ALA A 16 25.82 1.26 -4.85
N GLU A 17 26.62 2.34 -4.88
CA GLU A 17 26.17 3.69 -4.53
C GLU A 17 25.11 4.23 -5.51
N GLU A 18 25.36 4.12 -6.82
CA GLU A 18 24.45 4.57 -7.88
C GLU A 18 23.07 3.93 -7.77
N TYR A 19 23.02 2.62 -7.51
CA TYR A 19 21.76 1.90 -7.33
C TYR A 19 21.22 1.91 -5.89
N GLY A 20 21.89 2.58 -4.96
CA GLY A 20 21.43 2.77 -3.58
C GLY A 20 21.39 1.47 -2.76
N ILE A 21 22.30 0.53 -2.99
CA ILE A 21 22.35 -0.75 -2.27
C ILE A 21 22.78 -0.51 -0.82
N ARG A 22 21.87 -0.79 0.13
CA ARG A 22 22.10 -0.60 1.58
C ARG A 22 22.31 -1.89 2.35
N GLY A 23 22.09 -3.04 1.71
CA GLY A 23 22.23 -4.36 2.31
C GLY A 23 22.35 -5.43 1.22
N TYR A 24 22.73 -6.65 1.60
CA TYR A 24 22.91 -7.74 0.65
C TYR A 24 22.10 -8.98 1.06
N PRO A 25 21.60 -9.78 0.09
CA PRO A 25 21.40 -9.40 -1.31
C PRO A 25 20.29 -8.36 -1.47
N THR A 26 20.37 -7.56 -2.54
CA THR A 26 19.29 -6.72 -3.07
C THR A 26 19.05 -7.15 -4.51
N LEU A 27 17.80 -7.40 -4.88
CA LEU A 27 17.42 -7.87 -6.21
C LEU A 27 16.72 -6.75 -6.97
N PHE A 28 17.10 -6.55 -8.23
CA PHE A 28 16.50 -5.54 -9.11
C PHE A 28 15.96 -6.19 -10.38
N TRP A 29 14.80 -5.71 -10.83
CA TRP A 29 14.27 -5.89 -12.18
C TRP A 29 14.78 -4.77 -13.08
N PHE A 30 15.05 -5.08 -14.35
CA PHE A 30 15.32 -4.06 -15.36
C PHE A 30 14.49 -4.31 -16.61
N VAL A 31 13.79 -3.28 -17.09
CA VAL A 31 13.12 -3.24 -18.40
C VAL A 31 13.60 -2.00 -19.13
N ASP A 32 14.23 -2.17 -20.29
CA ASP A 32 14.72 -1.08 -21.14
C ASP A 32 15.54 0.00 -20.39
N GLY A 33 16.26 -0.42 -19.34
CA GLY A 33 17.09 0.45 -18.50
C GLY A 33 16.38 1.05 -17.29
N GLU A 34 15.05 0.98 -17.19
CA GLU A 34 14.31 1.35 -15.98
C GLU A 34 14.41 0.24 -14.93
N LYS A 35 14.72 0.61 -13.67
CA LYS A 35 14.86 -0.34 -12.56
C LYS A 35 13.62 -0.36 -11.67
N SER A 36 13.28 -1.56 -11.19
CA SER A 36 12.35 -1.77 -10.06
C SER A 36 13.03 -2.68 -9.04
N GLU A 37 12.82 -2.46 -7.75
CA GLU A 37 13.33 -3.37 -6.70
C GLU A 37 12.39 -4.56 -6.54
N TYR A 38 12.97 -5.74 -6.26
CA TYR A 38 12.21 -6.91 -5.82
C TYR A 38 12.28 -6.98 -4.30
N ASP A 39 11.14 -6.75 -3.66
CA ASP A 39 10.92 -6.74 -2.22
C ASP A 39 10.22 -8.01 -1.70
N GLY A 40 9.82 -8.91 -2.59
CA GLY A 40 9.15 -10.17 -2.25
C GLY A 40 10.05 -11.22 -1.57
N GLY A 41 9.43 -12.36 -1.26
CA GLY A 41 10.09 -13.45 -0.55
C GLY A 41 11.29 -14.07 -1.27
N ARG A 42 12.25 -14.59 -0.49
CA ARG A 42 13.57 -15.00 -1.01
C ARG A 42 13.64 -16.47 -1.43
N THR A 43 12.51 -17.15 -1.58
CA THR A 43 12.49 -18.53 -2.08
C THR A 43 12.53 -18.57 -3.61
N ALA A 44 13.08 -19.65 -4.16
CA ALA A 44 13.09 -19.84 -5.61
C ALA A 44 11.68 -19.87 -6.23
N ALA A 45 10.68 -20.32 -5.48
CA ALA A 45 9.29 -20.36 -5.92
C ALA A 45 8.72 -18.95 -6.08
N GLU A 46 8.90 -18.09 -5.07
CA GLU A 46 8.40 -16.71 -5.08
C GLU A 46 9.08 -15.87 -6.16
N ILE A 47 10.40 -15.99 -6.30
CA ILE A 47 11.16 -15.30 -7.36
C ILE A 47 10.68 -15.77 -8.74
N LYS A 48 10.45 -17.08 -8.93
CA LYS A 48 9.96 -17.62 -10.22
C LYS A 48 8.55 -17.10 -10.54
N THR A 49 7.65 -17.09 -9.57
CA THR A 49 6.29 -16.55 -9.75
C THR A 49 6.37 -15.08 -10.17
N TRP A 50 7.13 -14.28 -9.43
CA TRP A 50 7.30 -12.87 -9.76
C TRP A 50 7.93 -12.66 -11.14
N CYS A 51 8.98 -13.40 -11.51
CA CYS A 51 9.54 -13.33 -12.87
C CYS A 51 8.53 -13.71 -13.95
N THR A 52 7.63 -14.66 -13.67
CA THR A 52 6.57 -15.05 -14.60
C THR A 52 5.58 -13.90 -14.77
N ASP A 53 5.16 -13.26 -13.68
CA ASP A 53 4.28 -12.10 -13.71
C ASP A 53 4.92 -10.91 -14.46
N MET A 54 6.21 -10.66 -14.21
CA MET A 54 6.94 -9.57 -14.86
C MET A 54 7.26 -9.83 -16.34
N THR A 55 7.15 -11.08 -16.82
CA THR A 55 7.39 -11.44 -18.24
C THR A 55 6.11 -11.78 -19.00
N GLY A 56 4.98 -11.94 -18.31
CA GLY A 56 3.67 -12.07 -18.90
C GLY A 56 3.15 -10.75 -19.50
N PRO A 57 1.97 -10.79 -20.13
CA PRO A 57 1.32 -9.57 -20.59
C PRO A 57 1.04 -8.65 -19.38
N ALA A 58 1.31 -7.36 -19.54
CA ALA A 58 1.09 -6.40 -18.46
C ALA A 58 -0.40 -6.27 -18.13
N VAL A 59 -1.25 -6.33 -19.15
CA VAL A 59 -2.70 -6.35 -19.05
C VAL A 59 -3.20 -7.77 -19.27
N LYS A 60 -3.99 -8.29 -18.34
CA LYS A 60 -4.62 -9.61 -18.42
C LYS A 60 -6.06 -9.45 -18.94
N GLU A 61 -6.54 -10.40 -19.72
CA GLU A 61 -7.95 -10.42 -20.13
C GLU A 61 -8.81 -11.04 -19.02
N ALA A 62 -9.97 -10.46 -18.74
CA ALA A 62 -11.02 -11.03 -17.91
C ALA A 62 -12.37 -10.94 -18.62
N SER A 63 -13.21 -11.96 -18.42
CA SER A 63 -14.57 -11.99 -18.99
C SER A 63 -15.53 -11.05 -18.27
N SER A 64 -15.19 -10.62 -17.05
CA SER A 64 -15.97 -9.64 -16.28
C SER A 64 -15.11 -8.95 -15.22
N ARG A 65 -15.57 -7.79 -14.76
CA ARG A 65 -14.98 -7.07 -13.61
C ARG A 65 -14.88 -7.96 -12.36
N LYS A 66 -15.92 -8.74 -12.07
CA LYS A 66 -15.93 -9.66 -10.92
C LYS A 66 -14.82 -10.71 -11.00
N GLU A 67 -14.57 -11.27 -12.18
CA GLU A 67 -13.46 -12.21 -12.38
C GLU A 67 -12.11 -11.52 -12.13
N ALA A 68 -11.93 -10.29 -12.62
CA ALA A 68 -10.73 -9.50 -12.38
C ALA A 68 -10.51 -9.22 -10.87
N GLU A 69 -11.58 -8.90 -10.13
CA GLU A 69 -11.57 -8.70 -8.68
C GLU A 69 -11.23 -9.98 -7.90
N GLU A 70 -11.80 -11.13 -8.29
CA GLU A 70 -11.53 -12.43 -7.64
C GLU A 70 -10.11 -12.93 -7.93
N ALA A 71 -9.58 -12.62 -9.12
CA ALA A 71 -8.21 -12.96 -9.51
C ALA A 71 -7.17 -11.93 -9.04
N ALA A 72 -7.60 -10.75 -8.61
CA ALA A 72 -6.72 -9.75 -8.02
C ALA A 72 -6.16 -10.29 -6.70
N GLY A 73 -4.84 -10.27 -6.59
CA GLY A 73 -4.15 -10.64 -5.35
C GLY A 73 -4.24 -9.53 -4.31
N THR A 74 -3.12 -9.25 -3.67
CA THR A 74 -3.01 -8.18 -2.66
C THR A 74 -2.77 -6.80 -3.25
N LYS A 75 -2.33 -6.71 -4.51
CA LYS A 75 -2.08 -5.44 -5.20
C LYS A 75 -3.40 -4.76 -5.60
N PRO A 76 -3.44 -3.42 -5.66
CA PRO A 76 -4.55 -2.69 -6.26
C PRO A 76 -4.82 -3.16 -7.69
N LEU A 77 -6.10 -3.34 -7.98
CA LEU A 77 -6.63 -3.74 -9.28
C LEU A 77 -6.88 -2.49 -10.13
N CYS A 78 -6.31 -2.46 -11.33
CA CYS A 78 -6.63 -1.46 -12.34
C CYS A 78 -7.36 -2.16 -13.51
N VAL A 79 -8.60 -1.75 -13.78
CA VAL A 79 -9.45 -2.35 -14.83
C VAL A 79 -9.70 -1.33 -15.92
N TYR A 80 -9.44 -1.71 -17.16
CA TYR A 80 -9.91 -1.02 -18.36
C TYR A 80 -11.16 -1.75 -18.88
N GLU A 81 -12.29 -1.05 -18.92
CA GLU A 81 -13.53 -1.52 -19.52
C GLU A 81 -13.76 -0.79 -20.83
N GLY A 82 -13.69 -1.50 -21.96
CA GLY A 82 -13.86 -0.93 -23.30
C GLY A 82 -13.74 -2.01 -24.37
N ALA A 83 -13.86 -1.66 -25.66
CA ALA A 83 -13.74 -2.64 -26.73
C ALA A 83 -12.31 -3.20 -26.87
N GLU A 84 -11.31 -2.33 -26.73
CA GLU A 84 -9.88 -2.65 -26.75
C GLU A 84 -9.10 -1.65 -25.89
N THR A 85 -7.94 -2.06 -25.38
CA THR A 85 -7.04 -1.20 -24.59
C THR A 85 -6.39 -0.12 -25.44
N SER A 86 -6.08 1.03 -24.82
CA SER A 86 -5.29 2.08 -25.47
C SER A 86 -3.79 1.80 -25.34
N THR A 87 -2.98 2.41 -26.24
CA THR A 87 -1.51 2.32 -26.15
C THR A 87 -0.99 2.91 -24.84
N ASP A 88 -1.55 4.03 -24.39
CA ASP A 88 -1.19 4.67 -23.12
C ASP A 88 -1.48 3.76 -21.92
N PHE A 89 -2.59 3.02 -21.95
CA PHE A 89 -2.94 2.05 -20.90
C PHE A 89 -1.99 0.85 -20.87
N GLU A 90 -1.67 0.28 -22.03
CA GLU A 90 -0.69 -0.81 -22.14
C GLU A 90 0.70 -0.37 -21.66
N GLU A 91 1.11 0.85 -22.01
CA GLU A 91 2.40 1.39 -21.61
C GLU A 91 2.47 1.60 -20.09
N ILE A 92 1.45 2.22 -19.49
CA ILE A 92 1.45 2.43 -18.04
C ILE A 92 1.35 1.10 -17.28
N ALA A 93 0.56 0.15 -17.78
CA ALA A 93 0.48 -1.20 -17.20
C ALA A 93 1.85 -1.88 -17.20
N SER A 94 2.60 -1.79 -18.31
CA SER A 94 3.95 -2.33 -18.42
C SER A 94 4.93 -1.73 -17.40
N ARG A 95 4.82 -0.43 -17.13
CA ARG A 95 5.68 0.28 -16.16
C ARG A 95 5.27 0.04 -14.70
N LYS A 96 3.98 -0.16 -14.43
CA LYS A 96 3.39 -0.22 -13.08
C LYS A 96 2.96 -1.61 -12.62
N ARG A 97 3.17 -2.67 -13.41
CA ARG A 97 2.83 -4.08 -13.06
C ARG A 97 3.48 -4.61 -11.77
N SER A 98 4.56 -3.99 -11.30
CA SER A 98 5.12 -4.31 -9.98
C SER A 98 4.19 -3.88 -8.85
N ASP A 99 3.43 -2.80 -9.05
CA ASP A 99 2.67 -2.12 -7.99
C ASP A 99 1.16 -2.40 -8.10
N PHE A 100 0.66 -2.61 -9.33
CA PHE A 100 -0.75 -2.85 -9.65
C PHE A 100 -0.95 -4.14 -10.42
N THR A 101 -2.17 -4.68 -10.39
CA THR A 101 -2.62 -5.73 -11.30
C THR A 101 -3.53 -5.11 -12.36
N PHE A 102 -3.23 -5.30 -13.65
CA PHE A 102 -4.01 -4.72 -14.73
C PHE A 102 -4.86 -5.76 -15.44
N TYR A 103 -6.13 -5.40 -15.65
CA TYR A 103 -7.06 -6.20 -16.43
C TYR A 103 -7.76 -5.38 -17.51
N HIS A 104 -8.03 -6.04 -18.62
CA HIS A 104 -8.96 -5.60 -19.64
C HIS A 104 -10.24 -6.42 -19.54
N VAL A 105 -11.38 -5.74 -19.58
CA VAL A 105 -12.70 -6.34 -19.66
C VAL A 105 -13.37 -5.78 -20.91
N ALA A 106 -13.53 -6.64 -21.91
CA ALA A 106 -14.13 -6.27 -23.18
C ALA A 106 -15.61 -5.88 -22.98
N THR A 107 -15.98 -4.68 -23.43
CA THR A 107 -17.37 -4.18 -23.40
C THR A 107 -17.73 -3.46 -24.69
N ASP A 108 -19.03 -3.39 -25.00
CA ASP A 108 -19.56 -2.63 -26.13
C ASP A 108 -19.72 -1.11 -25.82
N ALA A 109 -19.07 -0.61 -24.77
CA ALA A 109 -19.18 0.79 -24.36
C ALA A 109 -18.53 1.72 -25.41
N GLU A 110 -19.22 2.81 -25.77
CA GLU A 110 -18.71 3.80 -26.75
C GLU A 110 -17.43 4.49 -26.27
N LYS A 111 -17.23 4.60 -24.96
CA LYS A 111 -16.04 5.19 -24.34
C LYS A 111 -15.52 4.24 -23.28
N PRO A 112 -14.20 4.03 -23.23
CA PRO A 112 -13.62 3.20 -22.18
C PRO A 112 -13.70 3.89 -20.83
N THR A 113 -13.70 3.09 -19.77
CA THR A 113 -13.55 3.54 -18.39
C THR A 113 -12.36 2.83 -17.78
N VAL A 114 -11.51 3.56 -17.06
CA VAL A 114 -10.41 2.98 -16.29
C VAL A 114 -10.64 3.24 -14.81
N THR A 115 -10.55 2.20 -14.00
CA THR A 115 -10.74 2.30 -12.54
C THR A 115 -9.56 1.68 -11.80
N VAL A 116 -9.22 2.22 -10.63
CA VAL A 116 -8.28 1.64 -9.66
C VAL A 116 -9.05 1.27 -8.40
N GLN A 117 -8.79 0.10 -7.85
CA GLN A 117 -9.51 -0.41 -6.69
C GLN A 117 -8.60 -1.22 -5.77
N HIS A 118 -8.56 -0.83 -4.49
CA HIS A 118 -8.02 -1.67 -3.43
C HIS A 118 -9.11 -2.60 -2.91
N LYS A 119 -8.71 -3.77 -2.38
CA LYS A 119 -9.65 -4.75 -1.83
C LYS A 119 -10.48 -4.12 -0.70
N GLY A 120 -11.81 -4.24 -0.79
CA GLY A 120 -12.73 -3.69 0.20
C GLY A 120 -12.96 -2.17 0.08
N GLU A 121 -12.49 -1.55 -1.00
CA GLU A 121 -12.73 -0.15 -1.31
C GLU A 121 -13.59 0.01 -2.58
N GLU A 122 -14.23 1.17 -2.69
CA GLU A 122 -14.95 1.55 -3.91
C GLU A 122 -13.94 1.89 -5.02
N PRO A 123 -14.23 1.53 -6.28
CA PRO A 123 -13.36 1.85 -7.40
C PRO A 123 -13.26 3.36 -7.62
N VAL A 124 -12.04 3.83 -7.86
CA VAL A 124 -11.72 5.21 -8.22
C VAL A 124 -11.59 5.30 -9.73
N VAL A 125 -12.38 6.16 -10.37
CA VAL A 125 -12.32 6.38 -11.82
C VAL A 125 -11.14 7.29 -12.17
N CYS A 126 -10.36 6.91 -13.18
CA CYS A 126 -9.34 7.77 -13.78
C CYS A 126 -9.97 8.65 -14.87
N ASP A 127 -10.06 9.95 -14.61
CA ASP A 127 -10.75 10.89 -15.52
C ASP A 127 -9.98 11.19 -16.80
N ASP A 128 -8.64 11.13 -16.75
CA ASP A 128 -7.74 11.38 -17.87
C ASP A 128 -7.05 10.07 -18.27
N LEU A 129 -7.40 9.57 -19.45
CA LEU A 129 -6.91 8.30 -19.99
C LEU A 129 -5.64 8.44 -20.85
N THR A 130 -5.01 9.61 -20.85
CA THR A 130 -3.65 9.77 -21.40
C THR A 130 -2.63 9.12 -20.48
N PHE A 131 -1.42 8.85 -21.00
CA PHE A 131 -0.33 8.28 -20.19
C PHE A 131 -0.08 9.06 -18.88
N ASP A 132 0.01 10.39 -18.95
CA ASP A 132 0.26 11.23 -17.77
C ASP A 132 -0.94 11.23 -16.80
N GLY A 133 -2.16 11.25 -17.33
CA GLY A 133 -3.39 11.16 -16.55
C GLY A 133 -3.51 9.85 -15.77
N LEU A 134 -3.29 8.72 -16.46
CA LEU A 134 -3.28 7.39 -15.88
C LEU A 134 -2.17 7.23 -14.86
N LYS A 135 -0.95 7.69 -15.19
CA LYS A 135 0.18 7.67 -14.26
C LYS A 135 -0.17 8.41 -12.97
N LYS A 136 -0.72 9.61 -13.07
CA LYS A 136 -1.13 10.39 -11.90
C LYS A 136 -2.22 9.66 -11.10
N CYS A 137 -3.25 9.15 -11.78
CA CYS A 137 -4.33 8.40 -11.14
C CYS A 137 -3.80 7.20 -10.34
N LEU A 138 -2.87 6.43 -10.92
CA LEU A 138 -2.25 5.29 -10.25
C LEU A 138 -1.37 5.75 -9.08
N ASP A 139 -0.50 6.74 -9.27
CA ASP A 139 0.36 7.25 -8.20
C ASP A 139 -0.45 7.78 -6.98
N ASP A 140 -1.57 8.46 -7.23
CA ASP A 140 -2.45 8.97 -6.17
C ASP A 140 -3.18 7.84 -5.40
N ASN A 141 -3.31 6.66 -6.00
CA ASN A 141 -4.07 5.52 -5.49
C ASN A 141 -3.19 4.27 -5.28
N GLU A 142 -1.87 4.44 -5.10
CA GLU A 142 -0.96 3.31 -4.85
C GLU A 142 -1.19 2.68 -3.47
N LEU A 143 -1.57 3.48 -2.48
CA LEU A 143 -1.88 3.03 -1.13
C LEU A 143 -3.41 3.00 -0.91
N PRO A 144 -3.93 1.98 -0.20
CA PRO A 144 -5.33 1.94 0.17
C PRO A 144 -5.66 3.08 1.14
N LEU A 145 -6.96 3.42 1.22
CA LEU A 145 -7.49 4.29 2.28
C LEU A 145 -7.19 3.71 3.66
N PHE A 146 -7.33 2.38 3.81
CA PHE A 146 -7.00 1.68 5.04
C PHE A 146 -6.22 0.39 4.77
N GLY A 147 -4.90 0.42 5.04
CA GLY A 147 -4.01 -0.67 4.66
C GLY A 147 -3.15 -1.25 5.78
N VAL A 148 -2.67 -2.47 5.55
CA VAL A 148 -1.74 -3.14 6.46
C VAL A 148 -0.43 -2.38 6.55
N LEU A 149 0.19 -2.36 7.73
CA LEU A 149 1.51 -1.83 7.99
C LEU A 149 2.47 -2.96 8.36
N ASP A 150 3.33 -3.35 7.41
CA ASP A 150 4.26 -4.46 7.53
C ASP A 150 5.62 -4.12 6.87
N GLY A 151 6.45 -5.14 6.66
CA GLY A 151 7.76 -4.97 6.03
C GLY A 151 7.71 -4.44 4.59
N GLU A 152 6.63 -4.69 3.85
CA GLU A 152 6.45 -4.30 2.45
C GLU A 152 5.84 -2.90 2.35
N SER A 153 4.82 -2.59 3.17
CA SER A 153 4.08 -1.33 3.07
C SER A 153 4.70 -0.18 3.88
N TYR A 154 5.45 -0.47 4.95
CA TYR A 154 5.98 0.56 5.87
C TYR A 154 6.80 1.63 5.15
N GLY A 155 7.69 1.23 4.24
CA GLY A 155 8.51 2.16 3.48
C GLY A 155 7.69 3.13 2.62
N LYS A 156 6.59 2.64 2.03
CA LYS A 156 5.68 3.44 1.20
C LYS A 156 4.93 4.47 2.04
N TYR A 157 4.35 4.04 3.17
CA TYR A 157 3.66 4.93 4.11
C TYR A 157 4.60 6.01 4.67
N MET A 158 5.83 5.64 5.02
CA MET A 158 6.83 6.60 5.52
C MET A 158 7.24 7.62 4.46
N SER A 159 7.36 7.20 3.20
CA SER A 159 7.73 8.07 2.08
C SER A 159 6.62 9.05 1.70
N SER A 160 5.36 8.77 2.06
CA SER A 160 4.22 9.69 1.85
C SER A 160 4.37 11.02 2.61
N GLY A 161 5.15 11.03 3.70
CA GLY A 161 5.33 12.19 4.58
C GLY A 161 4.09 12.56 5.43
N LYS A 162 2.97 11.86 5.26
CA LYS A 162 1.75 12.05 6.04
C LYS A 162 1.96 11.57 7.49
N GLY A 163 1.10 12.03 8.39
CA GLY A 163 0.93 11.37 9.69
C GLY A 163 0.42 9.94 9.51
N LEU A 164 0.58 9.11 10.52
CA LEU A 164 0.10 7.72 10.51
C LEU A 164 -0.90 7.53 11.63
N VAL A 165 -2.04 6.93 11.31
CA VAL A 165 -2.99 6.36 12.26
C VAL A 165 -2.81 4.85 12.23
N TRP A 166 -2.43 4.26 13.35
CA TRP A 166 -2.15 2.84 13.52
C TRP A 166 -3.31 2.19 14.29
N GLY A 167 -4.14 1.44 13.58
CA GLY A 167 -5.15 0.56 14.14
C GLY A 167 -4.49 -0.63 14.82
N CYS A 168 -4.42 -0.58 16.15
CA CYS A 168 -4.00 -1.70 16.98
C CYS A 168 -5.27 -2.39 17.48
N PHE A 169 -5.72 -3.42 16.79
CA PHE A 169 -6.97 -4.12 17.11
C PHE A 169 -6.72 -5.48 17.76
N GLU A 170 -7.75 -5.99 18.43
CA GLU A 170 -7.73 -7.32 19.03
C GLU A 170 -7.58 -8.42 17.97
N GLN A 171 -6.66 -9.34 18.23
CA GLN A 171 -6.34 -10.48 17.37
C GLN A 171 -6.06 -11.69 18.27
N GLU A 172 -6.64 -12.85 17.95
CA GLU A 172 -6.31 -14.10 18.66
C GLU A 172 -5.00 -14.70 18.12
N SER A 173 -4.77 -14.52 16.81
CA SER A 173 -3.57 -14.93 16.09
C SER A 173 -3.25 -13.94 14.95
N SER A 174 -2.05 -14.02 14.39
CA SER A 174 -1.65 -13.24 13.21
C SER A 174 -2.55 -13.48 11.99
N ASP A 175 -3.17 -14.66 11.89
CA ASP A 175 -4.09 -15.00 10.80
C ASP A 175 -5.41 -14.20 10.86
N ASP A 176 -5.72 -13.59 12.00
CA ASP A 176 -6.93 -12.78 12.21
C ASP A 176 -6.79 -11.32 11.77
N LEU A 177 -5.59 -10.88 11.37
CA LEU A 177 -5.27 -9.48 11.10
C LEU A 177 -6.30 -8.78 10.20
N GLU A 178 -6.59 -9.38 9.05
CA GLU A 178 -7.51 -8.79 8.06
C GLU A 178 -8.95 -8.76 8.59
N ARG A 179 -9.36 -9.83 9.28
CA ARG A 179 -10.70 -9.93 9.89
C ARG A 179 -10.90 -8.84 10.95
N ALA A 180 -9.89 -8.59 11.78
CA ALA A 180 -9.93 -7.53 12.78
C ALA A 180 -9.97 -6.14 12.12
N ALA A 181 -9.22 -5.92 11.04
CA ALA A 181 -9.25 -4.66 10.30
C ALA A 181 -10.61 -4.42 9.60
N ASP A 182 -11.22 -5.45 9.02
CA ASP A 182 -12.49 -5.38 8.31
C ASP A 182 -13.66 -4.90 9.19
N GLU A 183 -13.63 -5.19 10.49
CA GLU A 183 -14.62 -4.68 11.45
C GLU A 183 -14.62 -3.15 11.52
N TYR A 184 -13.45 -2.52 11.43
CA TYR A 184 -13.28 -1.07 11.54
C TYR A 184 -13.18 -0.37 10.18
N ARG A 185 -12.98 -1.12 9.09
CA ARG A 185 -12.73 -0.59 7.74
C ARG A 185 -13.75 0.46 7.29
N PRO A 186 -15.07 0.32 7.50
CA PRO A 186 -16.02 1.36 7.08
C PRO A 186 -15.73 2.72 7.72
N VAL A 187 -15.49 2.75 9.04
CA VAL A 187 -15.19 3.96 9.80
C VAL A 187 -13.81 4.51 9.41
N MET A 188 -12.81 3.65 9.26
CA MET A 188 -11.45 4.07 8.89
C MET A 188 -11.40 4.62 7.46
N ASN A 189 -12.15 4.04 6.52
CA ASN A 189 -12.24 4.53 5.14
C ASN A 189 -12.93 5.90 5.06
N GLU A 190 -13.98 6.12 5.85
CA GLU A 190 -14.63 7.43 5.96
C GLU A 190 -13.63 8.50 6.42
N LEU A 191 -12.91 8.23 7.51
CA LEU A 191 -11.91 9.12 8.08
C LEU A 191 -10.70 9.31 7.16
N ALA A 192 -10.24 8.26 6.47
CA ALA A 192 -9.15 8.35 5.51
C ALA A 192 -9.48 9.30 4.37
N LYS A 193 -10.74 9.35 3.91
CA LYS A 193 -11.20 10.32 2.91
C LYS A 193 -11.20 11.75 3.47
N GLU A 194 -11.69 11.94 4.70
CA GLU A 194 -11.74 13.25 5.37
C GLU A 194 -10.34 13.82 5.63
N PHE A 195 -9.42 12.98 6.10
CA PHE A 195 -8.07 13.38 6.52
C PHE A 195 -6.97 13.03 5.51
N LYS A 196 -7.33 12.79 4.24
CA LYS A 196 -6.44 12.26 3.19
C LYS A 196 -5.12 13.02 3.02
N ASP A 197 -5.12 14.33 3.27
CA ASP A 197 -3.94 15.19 3.11
C ASP A 197 -3.08 15.29 4.38
N LYS A 198 -3.53 14.70 5.48
CA LYS A 198 -2.92 14.81 6.81
C LYS A 198 -2.42 13.46 7.33
N PHE A 199 -3.23 12.42 7.18
CA PHE A 199 -2.95 11.10 7.73
C PHE A 199 -3.11 10.01 6.67
N ALA A 200 -2.29 8.97 6.77
CA ALA A 200 -2.59 7.67 6.22
C ALA A 200 -3.12 6.77 7.34
N PHE A 201 -4.16 6.01 7.04
CA PHE A 201 -4.79 5.10 7.99
C PHE A 201 -4.27 3.70 7.73
N THR A 202 -3.80 3.05 8.79
CA THR A 202 -3.11 1.78 8.71
C THR A 202 -3.53 0.85 9.84
N TYR A 203 -3.30 -0.45 9.69
CA TYR A 203 -3.46 -1.43 10.77
C TYR A 203 -2.26 -2.38 10.81
N ILE A 204 -1.99 -2.96 11.98
CA ILE A 204 -0.79 -3.76 12.21
C ILE A 204 -1.12 -5.06 12.94
N ASP A 205 -0.32 -6.09 12.69
CA ASP A 205 -0.37 -7.34 13.45
C ASP A 205 0.04 -7.11 14.91
N THR A 206 -0.96 -7.11 15.80
CA THR A 206 -0.75 -6.88 17.24
C THR A 206 -0.21 -8.12 17.96
N VAL A 207 -0.23 -9.30 17.34
CA VAL A 207 0.33 -10.54 17.86
C VAL A 207 1.82 -10.62 17.52
N GLN A 208 2.17 -10.48 16.25
CA GLN A 208 3.54 -10.53 15.74
C GLN A 208 4.37 -9.35 16.25
N PHE A 209 3.82 -8.13 16.23
CA PHE A 209 4.54 -6.91 16.59
C PHE A 209 4.26 -6.42 18.01
N LYS A 210 3.65 -7.22 18.89
CA LYS A 210 3.26 -6.85 20.27
C LYS A 210 4.32 -6.04 21.01
N ARG A 211 5.53 -6.59 21.15
CA ARG A 211 6.63 -5.94 21.89
C ARG A 211 7.08 -4.63 21.25
N ALA A 212 7.03 -4.54 19.92
CA ALA A 212 7.38 -3.33 19.20
C ALA A 212 6.32 -2.25 19.40
N ILE A 213 5.04 -2.63 19.34
CA ILE A 213 3.90 -1.73 19.58
C ILE A 213 3.90 -1.21 21.03
N GLU A 214 4.04 -2.09 22.02
CA GLU A 214 4.18 -1.71 23.44
C GLU A 214 5.40 -0.81 23.65
N GLY A 215 6.56 -1.21 23.13
CA GLY A 215 7.80 -0.47 23.31
C GLY A 215 7.83 0.87 22.58
N MET A 216 7.15 0.98 21.43
CA MET A 216 7.08 2.20 20.63
C MET A 216 6.00 3.11 21.18
N PHE A 217 4.76 2.66 21.27
CA PHE A 217 3.59 3.49 21.53
C PHE A 217 3.09 3.43 22.98
N GLY A 218 3.49 2.41 23.75
CA GLY A 218 2.94 2.19 25.10
C GLY A 218 1.51 1.60 25.07
N VAL A 219 1.09 1.02 23.94
CA VAL A 219 -0.23 0.40 23.81
C VAL A 219 -0.24 -0.92 24.56
N THR A 220 -1.00 -0.98 25.65
CA THR A 220 -1.20 -2.20 26.48
C THR A 220 -2.62 -2.74 26.44
N GLU A 221 -3.54 -1.95 25.88
CA GLU A 221 -4.97 -2.28 25.77
C GLU A 221 -5.37 -2.17 24.29
N LEU A 222 -6.30 -3.02 23.87
CA LEU A 222 -6.84 -3.06 22.53
C LEU A 222 -8.38 -2.97 22.62
N PRO A 223 -9.07 -2.43 21.60
CA PRO A 223 -8.51 -1.71 20.45
C PRO A 223 -7.97 -0.32 20.83
N THR A 224 -6.87 0.09 20.20
CA THR A 224 -6.27 1.43 20.36
C THR A 224 -5.87 1.98 19.00
N LEU A 225 -6.12 3.27 18.76
CA LEU A 225 -5.46 3.99 17.67
C LEU A 225 -4.22 4.70 18.21
N ALA A 226 -3.05 4.34 17.67
CA ALA A 226 -1.82 5.09 17.92
C ALA A 226 -1.55 6.04 16.76
N VAL A 227 -1.26 7.31 17.05
CA VAL A 227 -1.14 8.35 16.01
C VAL A 227 0.20 9.06 16.10
N ASN A 228 0.82 9.23 14.93
CA ASN A 228 1.94 10.15 14.71
C ASN A 228 1.50 11.27 13.78
N LYS A 229 1.80 12.53 14.13
CA LYS A 229 1.43 13.69 13.29
C LYS A 229 2.12 13.70 11.93
N LYS A 230 3.30 13.09 11.85
CA LYS A 230 4.12 12.98 10.65
C LYS A 230 4.87 11.65 10.67
N ALA A 231 5.17 11.14 9.49
CA ALA A 231 6.04 9.98 9.33
C ALA A 231 7.36 10.18 10.11
N GLY A 232 7.69 9.24 10.99
CA GLY A 232 8.92 9.27 11.79
C GLY A 232 8.90 10.22 12.99
N ASP A 233 7.76 10.84 13.31
CA ASP A 233 7.63 11.67 14.51
C ASP A 233 7.83 10.84 15.78
N LYS A 234 8.49 11.44 16.77
CA LYS A 234 8.70 10.82 18.10
C LYS A 234 7.47 10.96 18.97
N MET A 235 6.66 11.99 18.72
CA MET A 235 5.44 12.26 19.47
C MET A 235 4.33 11.31 19.05
N LYS A 236 3.62 10.78 20.04
CA LYS A 236 2.63 9.72 19.90
C LYS A 236 1.38 10.10 20.65
N TYR A 237 0.23 9.75 20.11
CA TYR A 237 -1.06 10.03 20.69
C TYR A 237 -1.85 8.73 20.70
N LEU A 238 -2.46 8.38 21.83
CA LEU A 238 -3.26 7.16 21.94
C LEU A 238 -4.73 7.51 22.08
N TYR A 239 -5.57 6.76 21.36
CA TYR A 239 -7.01 6.85 21.43
C TYR A 239 -7.61 5.48 21.77
N THR A 240 -8.26 5.40 22.94
CA THR A 240 -8.96 4.22 23.47
C THR A 240 -10.46 4.46 23.61
N GLY A 241 -10.96 5.55 23.02
CA GLY A 241 -12.37 5.93 23.08
C GLY A 241 -13.24 5.10 22.14
N GLU A 242 -14.48 5.54 22.00
CA GLU A 242 -15.47 4.92 21.12
C GLU A 242 -15.02 4.98 19.64
N MET A 243 -14.92 3.82 18.98
CA MET A 243 -14.44 3.70 17.60
C MET A 243 -15.48 4.12 16.54
N THR A 244 -15.97 5.36 16.64
CA THR A 244 -16.88 5.99 15.69
C THR A 244 -16.20 7.16 14.97
N ALA A 245 -16.60 7.42 13.72
CA ALA A 245 -16.01 8.49 12.92
C ALA A 245 -16.02 9.86 13.65
N PRO A 246 -17.13 10.33 14.25
CA PRO A 246 -17.12 11.64 14.92
C PRO A 246 -16.13 11.72 16.08
N LYS A 247 -15.99 10.65 16.86
CA LYS A 247 -15.12 10.64 18.04
C LYS A 247 -13.65 10.51 17.68
N ILE A 248 -13.33 9.73 16.65
CA ILE A 248 -11.97 9.66 16.13
C ILE A 248 -11.60 10.97 15.43
N ALA A 249 -12.49 11.58 14.64
CA ALA A 249 -12.26 12.88 14.01
C ALA A 249 -12.03 13.99 15.03
N GLU A 250 -12.81 14.03 16.12
CA GLU A 250 -12.60 14.94 17.25
C GLU A 250 -11.17 14.79 17.81
N PHE A 251 -10.74 13.55 18.07
CA PHE A 251 -9.39 13.27 18.54
C PHE A 251 -8.31 13.68 17.54
N LEU A 252 -8.44 13.33 16.26
CA LEU A 252 -7.43 13.65 15.23
C LEU A 252 -7.30 15.15 15.02
N ASN A 253 -8.39 15.90 15.05
CA ASN A 253 -8.36 17.36 15.02
C ASN A 253 -7.66 17.93 16.26
N GLY A 254 -7.97 17.40 17.44
CA GLY A 254 -7.30 17.80 18.67
C GLY A 254 -5.81 17.47 18.71
N VAL A 255 -5.41 16.37 18.05
CA VAL A 255 -4.00 16.09 17.77
C VAL A 255 -3.44 17.18 16.88
N LEU A 256 -4.04 17.46 15.71
CA LEU A 256 -3.54 18.46 14.76
C LEU A 256 -3.41 19.87 15.35
N ASP A 257 -4.38 20.33 16.14
CA ASP A 257 -4.40 21.66 16.74
C ASP A 257 -3.59 21.77 18.05
N GLY A 258 -3.23 20.63 18.65
CA GLY A 258 -2.41 20.56 19.86
C GLY A 258 -3.21 20.60 21.17
N SER A 259 -4.54 20.50 21.14
CA SER A 259 -5.39 20.37 22.32
C SER A 259 -5.32 18.99 22.97
N VAL A 260 -4.91 17.96 22.23
CA VAL A 260 -4.61 16.63 22.78
C VAL A 260 -3.12 16.56 23.15
N GLU A 261 -2.84 16.19 24.40
CA GLU A 261 -1.48 15.98 24.87
C GLU A 261 -0.89 14.66 24.35
N PRO A 262 0.41 14.64 24.03
CA PRO A 262 1.10 13.45 23.59
C PRO A 262 1.30 12.46 24.74
N THR A 263 1.20 11.16 24.44
CA THR A 263 1.54 10.10 25.36
C THR A 263 3.05 10.06 25.56
N LEU A 264 3.51 10.38 26.77
CA LEU A 264 4.90 10.25 27.17
C LEU A 264 5.15 8.85 27.70
N LYS A 265 6.31 8.27 27.37
CA LYS A 265 6.80 7.07 28.05
C LYS A 265 7.07 7.46 29.50
N SER A 266 6.23 7.02 30.44
CA SER A 266 6.66 6.95 31.83
C SER A 266 7.80 5.94 31.91
N GLU A 267 8.94 6.35 32.48
CA GLU A 267 10.02 5.43 32.80
C GLU A 267 9.48 4.35 33.78
N PRO A 268 9.96 3.10 33.66
CA PRO A 268 9.65 2.06 34.65
C PRO A 268 10.24 2.41 36.03
#